data_AF-A0A1Q3RE83-F1
#
_entry.id   AF-A0A1Q3RE83-F1
#
_cell.length_a   1.000
_cell.length_b   1.000
_cell.length_c   1.000
_cell.angle_alpha   90.00
_cell.angle_beta   90.00
_cell.angle_gamma   90.00
#
_symmetry.space_group_name_H-M   'P 1'
#
loop_
_entity.id
_entity.type
_entity.pdbx_description
1 polymer ?
#
loop_
_entity_poly.entity_id
_entity_poly.type
_entity_poly.pdbx_seq_one_letter_code
_entity_poly.pdbx_strand_id
1 'polypeptide(L)'
;METIKSIVDQLMKETKIMHSALKAGDLEVALEALNERDQLISLLEKLDVPERAKNIREIYPEYEVIDKECKALIQELRDETEEAFYKNRSLKHQTHKNRIAHDRYSNNALSEFGSRIDNRK
;
A
#
# COMPACT_ATOMS: atom_id res chain seq x y z
N MET A 1 -19.10 21.19 -26.19
CA MET A 1 -19.31 20.82 -24.76
C MET A 1 -19.45 19.31 -24.54
N GLU A 2 -19.88 18.52 -25.54
CA GLU A 2 -20.03 17.05 -25.39
C GLU A 2 -18.75 16.30 -24.99
N THR A 3 -17.57 16.78 -25.40
CA THR A 3 -16.27 16.16 -25.08
C THR A 3 -15.89 16.29 -23.61
N ILE A 4 -16.12 17.45 -22.97
CA ILE A 4 -15.76 17.66 -21.55
C ILE A 4 -16.68 16.83 -20.66
N LYS A 5 -17.99 16.83 -20.95
CA LYS A 5 -18.95 16.01 -20.21
C LYS A 5 -18.59 14.53 -20.29
N SER A 6 -18.25 14.02 -21.48
CA SER A 6 -17.79 12.64 -21.66
C SER A 6 -16.55 12.29 -20.81
N ILE A 7 -15.56 13.19 -20.76
CA ILE A 7 -14.36 12.99 -19.94
C ILE A 7 -14.70 12.99 -18.43
N VAL A 8 -15.61 13.87 -17.98
CA VAL A 8 -16.06 13.91 -16.58
C VAL A 8 -16.90 12.68 -16.22
N ASP A 9 -17.75 12.21 -17.13
CA ASP A 9 -18.55 10.99 -16.93
C ASP A 9 -17.64 9.75 -16.80
N GLN A 10 -16.60 9.65 -17.65
CA GLN A 10 -15.57 8.63 -17.52
C GLN A 10 -14.79 8.76 -16.22
N LEU A 11 -14.43 9.97 -15.81
CA LEU A 11 -13.71 10.22 -14.55
C LEU A 11 -14.51 9.70 -13.35
N MET A 12 -15.83 9.93 -13.34
CA MET A 12 -16.72 9.39 -12.30
C MET A 12 -16.80 7.89 -12.31
N LYS A 13 -16.92 7.29 -13.50
CA LYS A 13 -16.98 5.84 -13.67
C LYS A 13 -15.72 5.20 -13.07
N GLU A 14 -14.55 5.68 -13.43
CA GLU A 14 -13.28 5.14 -12.92
C GLU A 14 -13.12 5.40 -11.42
N THR A 15 -13.63 6.51 -10.90
CA THR A 15 -13.64 6.77 -9.46
C THR A 15 -14.52 5.77 -8.68
N LYS A 16 -15.67 5.38 -9.24
CA LYS A 16 -16.57 4.37 -8.65
C LYS A 16 -15.96 2.96 -8.73
N ILE A 17 -15.29 2.64 -9.83
CA ILE A 17 -14.56 1.37 -10.00
C ILE A 17 -13.44 1.28 -8.97
N MET A 18 -12.60 2.31 -8.88
CA MET A 18 -11.50 2.38 -7.91
C MET A 18 -12.02 2.23 -6.48
N HIS A 19 -13.09 2.95 -6.11
CA HIS A 19 -13.71 2.84 -4.79
C HIS A 19 -14.19 1.42 -4.47
N SER A 20 -14.85 0.76 -5.43
CA SER A 20 -15.36 -0.60 -5.26
C SER A 20 -14.23 -1.62 -5.16
N ALA A 21 -13.17 -1.47 -5.96
CA ALA A 21 -11.98 -2.31 -5.94
C ALA A 21 -11.21 -2.18 -4.63
N LEU A 22 -11.03 -0.95 -4.12
CA LEU A 22 -10.42 -0.70 -2.81
C LEU A 22 -11.19 -1.37 -1.67
N LYS A 23 -12.53 -1.30 -1.68
CA LYS A 23 -13.37 -2.00 -0.70
C LYS A 23 -13.31 -3.52 -0.80
N ALA A 24 -13.11 -4.05 -2.01
CA ALA A 24 -12.94 -5.47 -2.25
C ALA A 24 -11.52 -5.99 -1.96
N GLY A 25 -10.55 -5.09 -1.74
CA GLY A 25 -9.13 -5.44 -1.63
C GLY A 25 -8.48 -5.84 -2.96
N ASP A 26 -9.14 -5.58 -4.10
CA ASP A 26 -8.60 -5.84 -5.43
C ASP A 26 -7.69 -4.69 -5.87
N LEU A 27 -6.42 -4.79 -5.48
CA LEU A 27 -5.43 -3.72 -5.68
C LEU A 27 -5.04 -3.55 -7.15
N GLU A 28 -5.14 -4.60 -7.97
CA GLU A 28 -4.78 -4.53 -9.39
C GLU A 28 -5.81 -3.68 -10.14
N VAL A 29 -7.10 -3.98 -9.96
CA VAL A 29 -8.20 -3.20 -10.53
C VAL A 29 -8.22 -1.77 -9.98
N ALA A 30 -7.91 -1.58 -8.69
CA ALA A 30 -7.80 -0.25 -8.11
C ALA A 30 -6.68 0.59 -8.76
N LEU A 31 -5.54 -0.03 -9.07
CA LEU A 31 -4.40 0.63 -9.71
C LEU A 31 -4.70 1.00 -11.17
N GLU A 32 -5.34 0.11 -11.93
CA GLU A 32 -5.78 0.38 -13.30
C GLU A 32 -6.73 1.57 -13.34
N ALA A 33 -7.76 1.55 -12.50
CA ALA A 33 -8.72 2.64 -12.40
C ALA A 33 -8.07 3.97 -11.99
N LEU A 34 -7.07 3.95 -11.09
CA LEU A 34 -6.29 5.13 -10.72
C LEU A 34 -5.51 5.71 -11.92
N ASN A 35 -4.82 4.86 -12.67
CA ASN A 35 -4.06 5.27 -13.84
C ASN A 35 -4.97 5.89 -14.92
N GLU A 36 -6.11 5.29 -15.19
CA GLU A 36 -7.10 5.84 -16.12
C GLU A 36 -7.63 7.19 -15.63
N ARG A 37 -7.92 7.30 -14.34
CA ARG A 37 -8.36 8.55 -13.71
C ARG A 37 -7.33 9.67 -13.87
N ASP A 38 -6.04 9.38 -13.67
CA ASP A 38 -4.94 10.34 -13.82
C ASP A 38 -4.77 10.78 -15.28
N GLN A 39 -4.96 9.88 -16.25
CA GLN A 39 -4.97 10.23 -17.67
C GLN A 39 -6.12 11.17 -18.02
N LEU A 40 -7.33 10.90 -17.54
CA LEU A 40 -8.50 11.76 -17.74
C LEU A 40 -8.31 13.12 -17.09
N ILE A 41 -7.71 13.16 -15.90
CA ILE A 41 -7.30 14.37 -15.20
C ILE A 41 -6.32 15.18 -16.08
N SER A 42 -5.26 14.56 -16.60
CA SER A 42 -4.28 15.23 -17.46
C SER A 42 -4.90 15.74 -18.77
N LEU A 43 -5.86 15.00 -19.33
CA LEU A 43 -6.61 15.44 -20.52
C LEU A 43 -7.45 16.69 -20.22
N LEU A 44 -8.13 16.75 -19.07
CA LEU A 44 -8.86 17.95 -18.64
C LEU A 44 -7.94 19.16 -18.43
N GLU A 45 -6.71 18.94 -17.95
CA GLU A 45 -5.70 19.99 -17.77
C GLU A 45 -5.21 20.57 -19.10
N LYS A 46 -4.95 19.70 -20.09
CA LYS A 46 -4.53 20.12 -21.43
C LYS A 46 -5.61 20.92 -22.17
N LEU A 47 -6.87 20.70 -21.82
CA LEU A 47 -8.00 21.43 -22.40
C LEU A 47 -8.24 22.80 -21.73
N ASP A 48 -7.37 23.20 -20.78
CA ASP A 48 -7.38 24.49 -20.08
C ASP A 48 -8.76 24.89 -19.57
N VAL A 49 -9.51 23.93 -19.00
CA VAL A 49 -10.86 24.13 -18.49
C VAL A 49 -10.78 24.86 -17.15
N PRO A 50 -11.01 26.19 -17.07
CA PRO A 50 -10.84 26.96 -15.83
C PRO A 50 -11.90 26.58 -14.78
N GLU A 51 -13.00 25.97 -15.24
CA GLU A 51 -14.15 25.56 -14.44
C GLU A 51 -14.07 24.10 -13.96
N ARG A 52 -12.90 23.44 -14.04
CA ARG A 52 -12.73 22.00 -13.75
C ARG A 52 -13.38 21.53 -12.44
N ALA A 53 -13.10 22.21 -11.34
CA ALA A 53 -13.70 21.88 -10.03
C ALA A 53 -15.18 22.23 -9.96
N LYS A 54 -15.60 23.27 -10.68
CA LYS A 54 -16.98 23.75 -10.70
C LYS A 54 -17.87 22.79 -11.50
N ASN A 55 -17.43 22.38 -12.69
CA ASN A 55 -18.11 21.42 -13.56
C ASN A 55 -18.19 20.02 -12.92
N ILE A 56 -17.11 19.52 -12.29
CA ILE A 56 -17.18 18.22 -11.63
C ILE A 56 -18.16 18.25 -10.44
N ARG A 57 -18.12 19.30 -9.61
CA ARG A 57 -19.06 19.44 -8.48
C ARG A 57 -20.51 19.67 -8.92
N GLU A 58 -20.71 20.44 -10.00
CA GLU A 58 -22.04 20.71 -10.55
C GLU A 58 -22.65 19.48 -11.22
N ILE A 59 -21.84 18.68 -11.92
CA ILE A 59 -22.31 17.47 -12.60
C ILE A 59 -22.42 16.29 -11.62
N TYR A 60 -21.49 16.18 -10.66
CA TYR A 60 -21.39 15.07 -9.72
C TYR A 60 -20.99 15.54 -8.31
N PRO A 61 -21.96 15.97 -7.49
CA PRO A 61 -21.69 16.43 -6.13
C PRO A 61 -21.11 15.31 -5.24
N GLU A 62 -21.38 14.05 -5.54
CA GLU A 62 -20.85 12.90 -4.80
C GLU A 62 -19.36 12.63 -5.05
N TYR A 63 -18.77 13.22 -6.10
CA TYR A 63 -17.37 12.95 -6.47
C TYR A 63 -16.40 13.20 -5.32
N GLU A 64 -16.55 14.35 -4.64
CA GLU A 64 -15.66 14.70 -3.53
C GLU A 64 -15.78 13.76 -2.34
N VAL A 65 -16.98 13.22 -2.10
CA VAL A 65 -17.21 12.27 -1.02
C VAL A 65 -16.50 10.96 -1.35
N ILE A 66 -16.72 10.43 -2.55
CA ILE A 66 -16.11 9.18 -3.00
C ILE A 66 -14.58 9.32 -3.09
N ASP A 67 -14.06 10.44 -3.59
CA ASP A 67 -12.62 10.68 -3.65
C ASP A 67 -11.96 10.76 -2.26
N LYS A 68 -12.65 11.36 -1.28
CA LYS A 68 -12.21 11.34 0.12
C LYS A 68 -12.20 9.94 0.71
N GLU A 69 -13.26 9.15 0.48
CA GLU A 69 -13.33 7.75 0.92
C GLU A 69 -12.20 6.92 0.31
N CYS A 70 -11.94 7.07 -0.99
CA CYS A 70 -10.82 6.41 -1.66
C CYS A 70 -9.47 6.78 -1.04
N LYS A 71 -9.24 8.08 -0.76
CA LYS A 71 -8.00 8.53 -0.11
C LYS A 71 -7.83 7.94 1.29
N ALA A 72 -8.91 7.83 2.05
CA ALA A 72 -8.89 7.20 3.37
C ALA A 72 -8.53 5.71 3.27
N LEU A 73 -9.18 4.96 2.36
CA LEU A 73 -8.90 3.53 2.15
C LEU A 73 -7.45 3.29 1.70
N ILE A 74 -6.92 4.14 0.81
CA ILE A 74 -5.51 4.05 0.39
C ILE A 74 -4.58 4.33 1.58
N GLN A 75 -4.90 5.31 2.43
CA GLN A 75 -4.09 5.60 3.60
C GLN A 75 -4.10 4.43 4.60
N GLU A 76 -5.26 3.84 4.87
CA GLU A 76 -5.38 2.65 5.73
C GLU A 76 -4.53 1.48 5.19
N LEU A 77 -4.59 1.20 3.89
CA LEU A 77 -3.74 0.17 3.26
C LEU A 77 -2.24 0.48 3.39
N ARG A 78 -1.84 1.75 3.32
CA ARG A 78 -0.44 2.15 3.53
C ARG A 78 -0.02 1.93 4.98
N ASP A 79 -0.87 2.28 5.93
CA ASP A 79 -0.58 2.12 7.35
C ASP A 79 -0.49 0.61 7.70
N GLU A 80 -1.40 -0.22 7.20
CA GLU A 80 -1.36 -1.68 7.37
C GLU A 80 -0.09 -2.31 6.79
N THR A 81 0.31 -1.89 5.59
CA THR A 81 1.52 -2.42 4.94
C THR A 81 2.80 -1.98 5.66
N GLU A 82 2.84 -0.75 6.18
CA GLU A 82 3.94 -0.24 6.98
C GLU A 82 4.04 -0.96 8.34
N GLU A 83 2.93 -1.15 9.03
CA GLU A 83 2.88 -1.96 10.27
C GLU A 83 3.35 -3.40 10.04
N ALA A 84 2.86 -4.04 8.97
CA ALA A 84 3.28 -5.39 8.59
C ALA A 84 4.79 -5.45 8.28
N PHE A 85 5.33 -4.43 7.61
CA PHE A 85 6.76 -4.33 7.33
C PHE A 85 7.58 -4.25 8.62
N TYR A 86 7.23 -3.36 9.55
CA TYR A 86 7.96 -3.23 10.82
C TYR A 86 7.84 -4.47 11.70
N LYS A 87 6.68 -5.12 11.74
CA LYS A 87 6.48 -6.38 12.45
C LYS A 87 7.38 -7.48 11.89
N ASN A 88 7.41 -7.64 10.57
CA ASN A 88 8.28 -8.60 9.90
C ASN A 88 9.77 -8.31 10.10
N ARG A 89 10.16 -7.03 10.09
CA ARG A 89 11.53 -6.61 10.39
C ARG A 89 11.92 -6.95 11.83
N SER A 90 11.03 -6.69 12.79
CA SER A 90 11.23 -7.04 14.20
C SER A 90 11.41 -8.55 14.39
N LEU A 91 10.57 -9.37 13.75
CA LEU A 91 10.68 -10.82 13.77
C LEU A 91 12.03 -11.29 13.22
N LYS A 92 12.47 -10.78 12.07
CA LYS A 92 13.80 -11.11 11.52
C LYS A 92 14.94 -10.78 12.49
N HIS A 93 14.88 -9.61 13.15
CA HIS A 93 15.87 -9.23 14.16
C HIS A 93 15.85 -10.15 15.39
N GLN A 94 14.67 -10.55 15.87
CA GLN A 94 14.53 -11.49 16.97
C GLN A 94 15.09 -12.87 16.60
N THR A 95 14.76 -13.40 15.43
CA THR A 95 15.29 -14.68 14.93
C THR A 95 16.81 -14.65 14.82
N HIS A 96 17.38 -13.53 14.35
CA HIS A 96 18.83 -13.36 14.28
C HIS A 96 19.49 -13.34 15.67
N LYS A 97 18.92 -12.61 16.64
CA LYS A 97 19.39 -12.61 18.03
C LYS A 97 19.29 -13.99 18.67
N ASN A 98 18.18 -14.70 18.46
CA ASN A 98 17.97 -16.06 18.97
C ASN A 98 18.99 -17.03 18.37
N ARG A 99 19.32 -16.91 17.08
CA ARG A 99 20.38 -17.71 16.46
C ARG A 99 21.74 -17.45 17.09
N ILE A 100 22.13 -16.19 17.27
CA ILE A 100 23.41 -15.83 17.93
C ILE A 100 23.46 -16.37 19.37
N ALA A 101 22.35 -16.26 20.11
CA ALA A 101 22.26 -16.79 21.46
C ALA A 101 22.42 -18.32 21.47
N HIS A 102 21.69 -19.02 20.60
CA HIS A 102 21.80 -20.47 20.44
C HIS A 102 23.23 -20.90 20.06
N ASP A 103 23.87 -20.22 19.10
CA ASP A 103 25.24 -20.52 18.67
C ASP A 103 26.24 -20.32 19.83
N ARG A 104 26.07 -19.27 20.64
CA ARG A 104 26.88 -19.06 21.85
C ARG A 104 26.67 -20.15 22.89
N TYR A 105 25.42 -20.55 23.16
CA TYR A 105 25.12 -21.63 24.10
C TYR A 105 25.65 -22.98 23.61
N SER A 106 25.49 -23.30 22.33
CA SER A 106 26.02 -24.52 21.71
C SER A 106 27.56 -24.58 21.80
N ASN A 107 28.23 -23.47 21.46
CA ASN A 107 29.69 -23.39 21.52
C ASN A 107 30.22 -23.43 22.97
N ASN A 108 29.52 -22.83 23.93
CA ASN A 108 29.88 -22.93 25.35
C ASN A 108 29.60 -24.33 25.92
N ALA A 109 28.51 -24.99 25.52
CA ALA A 109 28.18 -26.35 25.94
C ALA A 109 29.22 -27.38 25.45
N LEU A 110 29.76 -27.18 24.24
CA LEU A 110 30.88 -27.98 23.72
C LEU A 110 32.19 -27.69 24.47
N SER A 111 32.39 -26.44 24.92
CA SER A 111 33.58 -26.04 25.68
C SER A 111 33.60 -26.56 27.12
N GLU A 112 32.44 -26.68 27.78
CA GLU A 112 32.36 -27.20 29.17
C GLU A 112 32.42 -28.73 29.26
N PHE A 113 32.00 -29.46 28.22
CA PHE A 113 32.09 -30.92 28.18
C PHE A 113 33.38 -31.46 27.52
N GLY A 114 34.15 -30.63 26.80
CA GLY A 114 35.31 -31.06 26.03
C GLY A 114 36.65 -31.16 26.77
N SER A 115 36.75 -30.76 28.05
CA SER A 115 38.05 -30.62 28.75
C SER A 115 38.29 -31.60 29.91
N ARG A 116 37.74 -32.83 29.82
CA ARG A 116 38.01 -33.89 30.83
C ARG A 116 38.28 -35.30 30.27
N ILE A 117 38.60 -35.43 28.99
CA ILE A 117 39.00 -36.72 28.39
C ILE A 117 40.39 -36.61 27.74
N ASP A 118 41.40 -36.14 28.48
CA ASP A 118 42.77 -36.60 28.22
C ASP A 118 43.67 -36.27 29.42
N ASN A 119 44.02 -37.31 30.18
CA ASN A 119 45.25 -37.43 31.00
C ASN A 119 45.11 -38.59 31.99
N ARG A 120 45.22 -39.82 31.47
CA ARG A 120 45.86 -40.95 32.16
C ARG A 120 46.66 -41.73 31.12
N LYS A 121 47.94 -41.38 30.98
CA LYS A 121 48.98 -42.28 30.48
C LYS A 121 49.61 -43.00 31.66
#